data_AF-A0A9X3PR65-F1
#
_entry.id   AF-A0A9X3PR65-F1
#
_cell.length_a   1.000
_cell.length_b   1.000
_cell.length_c   1.000
_cell.angle_alpha   90.00
_cell.angle_beta   90.00
_cell.angle_gamma   90.00
#
_symmetry.space_group_name_H-M   'P 1'
#
loop_
_entity.id
_entity.type
_entity.pdbx_description
1 polymer ?
#
loop_
_entity_poly.entity_id
_entity_poly.type
_entity_poly.pdbx_seq_one_letter_code
_entity_poly.pdbx_strand_id
1 'polypeptide(L)'
;MIPDKRLSAAGSSDTWRAPEVPGEGKRMGRAKGMGPGMGRELRLSLIAVGLFLAAGAWDLARAAEPGPDPSAGLPELRLSLRDAIQAAVDNNPTVRLFREQVLEARGVADTNRGALLPNVSATLSGTRRTLFGGTFGTAGDAVRGPFNVFDNRGILTQNLFSLSLIQRWRAARSGVEVAELDSEATKRDTMATVGLLYVEALRAEAAVQAAEANLGLNQQLLKLAQDRKSAGLATALDVTRAQVQLENENQRLLVAQNELERAKLNLIRAIGIGFDVRLVLTDELKLAEVKRQSPQEALAVARVNRAS
;
A
#
# COMPACT_ATOMS: atom_id res chain seq x y z
N MET A 1 12.92 57.53 22.93
CA MET A 1 14.04 56.66 23.33
C MET A 1 14.42 55.81 22.11
N ILE A 2 15.30 56.37 21.27
CA ILE A 2 16.42 55.79 20.47
C ILE A 2 16.41 54.24 20.18
N PRO A 3 16.80 53.72 18.99
CA PRO A 3 16.14 53.83 17.67
C PRO A 3 16.20 52.48 16.87
N ASP A 4 15.91 52.59 15.57
CA ASP A 4 16.03 51.62 14.48
C ASP A 4 17.51 51.32 14.06
N LYS A 5 17.84 50.07 13.65
CA LYS A 5 18.88 49.77 12.65
C LYS A 5 18.94 48.29 12.20
N ARG A 6 19.10 48.17 10.87
CA ARG A 6 19.32 46.99 10.02
C ARG A 6 20.71 46.32 10.19
N LEU A 7 20.88 45.19 9.45
CA LEU A 7 22.11 44.45 9.05
C LEU A 7 22.43 43.26 9.97
N SER A 8 23.03 42.13 9.58
CA SER A 8 23.56 41.56 8.33
C SER A 8 24.11 40.16 8.68
N ALA A 9 24.11 39.24 7.70
CA ALA A 9 24.97 38.07 7.41
C ALA A 9 25.94 37.42 8.44
N ALA A 10 26.23 36.15 8.10
CA ALA A 10 27.25 35.21 8.62
C ALA A 10 26.81 34.41 9.86
N GLY A 11 26.97 33.10 9.99
CA GLY A 11 27.78 32.11 9.28
C GLY A 11 28.39 31.16 10.32
N SER A 12 28.00 29.88 10.32
CA SER A 12 28.70 28.77 10.99
C SER A 12 27.99 27.46 10.60
N SER A 13 28.47 26.65 9.65
CA SER A 13 29.47 25.59 9.83
C SER A 13 29.21 24.72 11.06
N ASP A 14 28.66 23.51 10.85
CA ASP A 14 29.06 22.30 11.60
C ASP A 14 28.53 21.05 10.90
N THR A 15 29.29 20.62 9.89
CA THR A 15 29.26 19.25 9.38
C THR A 15 30.15 18.39 10.26
N TRP A 16 29.54 17.42 10.94
CA TRP A 16 30.26 16.35 11.64
C TRP A 16 31.16 15.56 10.69
N ARG A 17 32.46 15.52 10.99
CA ARG A 17 33.50 14.77 10.26
C ARG A 17 33.93 13.58 11.14
N ALA A 18 33.95 12.39 10.56
CA ALA A 18 34.47 11.17 11.18
C ALA A 18 36.01 11.24 11.35
N PRO A 19 36.59 10.64 12.41
CA PRO A 19 38.04 10.59 12.56
C PRO A 19 38.70 9.45 11.77
N GLU A 20 39.79 9.82 11.10
CA GLU A 20 40.76 8.96 10.40
C GLU A 20 41.54 8.06 11.37
N VAL A 21 41.94 6.89 10.88
CA VAL A 21 42.89 5.96 11.52
C VAL A 21 44.25 6.09 10.81
N PRO A 22 45.35 6.43 11.49
CA PRO A 22 46.68 6.41 10.88
C PRO A 22 47.34 5.03 10.99
N GLY A 23 48.10 4.67 9.96
CA GLY A 23 48.71 3.37 9.77
C GLY A 23 50.19 3.24 10.17
N GLU A 24 50.75 2.19 9.56
CA GLU A 24 52.17 1.84 9.35
C GLU A 24 52.97 1.11 10.44
N GLY A 25 53.63 0.04 9.98
CA GLY A 25 54.65 -0.69 10.75
C GLY A 25 55.07 -2.03 10.13
N LYS A 26 55.63 -2.05 8.91
CA LYS A 26 56.34 -3.20 8.32
C LYS A 26 57.55 -3.60 9.18
N ARG A 27 57.79 -4.90 9.43
CA ARG A 27 59.15 -5.51 9.44
C ARG A 27 59.12 -6.97 8.98
N MET A 28 59.97 -7.27 7.99
CA MET A 28 60.35 -8.60 7.51
C MET A 28 61.35 -9.27 8.48
N GLY A 29 61.33 -10.61 8.53
CA GLY A 29 62.43 -11.45 9.01
C GLY A 29 62.33 -12.87 8.44
N ARG A 30 63.34 -13.29 7.66
CA ARG A 30 63.55 -14.66 7.15
C ARG A 30 64.52 -15.44 8.06
N ALA A 31 64.27 -16.75 8.23
CA ALA A 31 65.23 -17.89 8.33
C ALA A 31 64.37 -19.17 8.53
N LYS A 32 64.37 -20.26 7.74
CA LYS A 32 65.34 -21.26 7.22
C LYS A 32 65.78 -22.37 8.22
N GLY A 33 65.43 -23.63 7.86
CA GLY A 33 65.92 -24.93 8.38
C GLY A 33 65.03 -25.56 9.45
N MET A 34 64.72 -26.87 9.56
CA MET A 34 65.14 -28.14 8.94
C MET A 34 64.11 -29.22 9.44
N GLY A 35 63.69 -30.21 8.64
CA GLY A 35 62.73 -31.29 9.05
C GLY A 35 63.39 -32.45 9.82
N PRO A 36 62.83 -33.69 9.87
CA PRO A 36 61.48 -34.18 9.55
C PRO A 36 60.86 -35.08 10.67
N GLY A 37 59.57 -35.44 10.58
CA GLY A 37 58.92 -36.31 11.57
C GLY A 37 57.59 -36.89 11.09
N MET A 38 57.69 -38.01 10.38
CA MET A 38 56.67 -38.93 9.87
C MET A 38 55.39 -39.09 10.74
N GLY A 39 54.24 -39.07 10.06
CA GLY A 39 52.94 -39.48 10.60
C GLY A 39 51.85 -39.36 9.54
N ARG A 40 51.92 -40.19 8.50
CA ARG A 40 50.85 -40.38 7.50
C ARG A 40 49.66 -41.08 8.17
N GLU A 41 48.47 -40.53 8.05
CA GLU A 41 47.25 -41.30 7.77
C GLU A 41 46.33 -40.41 6.92
N LEU A 42 46.07 -40.88 5.69
CA LEU A 42 45.15 -40.29 4.73
C LEU A 42 43.72 -40.46 5.24
N ARG A 43 42.90 -39.40 5.22
CA ARG A 43 41.45 -39.56 5.06
C ARG A 43 40.92 -38.55 4.05
N LEU A 44 40.33 -39.12 3.00
CA LEU A 44 39.84 -38.49 1.79
C LEU A 44 38.84 -37.37 2.08
N SER A 45 39.10 -36.25 1.44
CA SER A 45 38.14 -35.21 1.10
C SER A 45 37.11 -35.76 0.09
N LEU A 46 35.82 -35.58 0.39
CA LEU A 46 34.74 -35.60 -0.60
C LEU A 46 33.82 -34.41 -0.33
N ILE A 47 34.21 -33.29 -0.93
CA ILE A 47 33.35 -32.14 -1.18
C ILE A 47 32.56 -32.50 -2.45
N ALA A 48 31.27 -32.83 -2.31
CA ALA A 48 30.38 -32.99 -3.45
C ALA A 48 29.89 -31.60 -3.89
N VAL A 49 30.69 -30.92 -4.73
CA VAL A 49 30.23 -29.82 -5.58
C VAL A 49 29.73 -30.44 -6.88
N GLY A 50 28.41 -30.50 -7.02
CA GLY A 50 27.76 -30.86 -8.27
C GLY A 50 27.79 -29.68 -9.23
N LEU A 51 28.80 -29.66 -10.09
CA LEU A 51 28.91 -28.79 -11.25
C LEU A 51 28.12 -29.44 -12.40
N PHE A 52 27.02 -28.81 -12.85
CA PHE A 52 26.38 -29.16 -14.13
C PHE A 52 26.60 -28.00 -15.11
N LEU A 53 27.50 -28.23 -16.07
CA LEU A 53 27.72 -27.40 -17.24
C LEU A 53 27.63 -28.32 -18.46
N ALA A 54 26.65 -28.09 -19.34
CA ALA A 54 26.87 -27.84 -20.77
C ALA A 54 25.62 -28.10 -21.62
N ALA A 55 25.52 -27.26 -22.65
CA ALA A 55 24.88 -27.47 -23.95
C ALA A 55 23.35 -27.34 -24.04
N GLY A 56 22.94 -26.17 -24.53
CA GLY A 56 21.58 -25.90 -24.98
C GLY A 56 21.41 -24.45 -25.46
N ALA A 57 22.31 -23.98 -26.32
CA ALA A 57 22.09 -22.76 -27.08
C ALA A 57 21.05 -23.08 -28.17
N TRP A 58 19.77 -23.07 -27.76
CA TRP A 58 18.68 -22.91 -28.70
C TRP A 58 18.25 -21.46 -28.68
N ASP A 59 18.50 -20.85 -29.84
CA ASP A 59 17.89 -19.65 -30.36
C ASP A 59 16.37 -19.66 -30.06
N LEU A 60 15.96 -18.99 -28.99
CA LEU A 60 14.67 -18.33 -28.97
C LEU A 60 14.99 -16.84 -28.99
N ALA A 61 15.03 -16.31 -30.21
CA ALA A 61 14.59 -14.96 -30.48
C ALA A 61 13.32 -14.71 -29.67
N ARG A 62 13.50 -14.12 -28.50
CA ARG A 62 12.42 -13.52 -27.74
C ARG A 62 11.94 -12.42 -28.65
N ALA A 63 10.88 -12.72 -29.41
CA ALA A 63 10.08 -11.73 -30.09
C ALA A 63 9.88 -10.62 -29.05
N ALA A 64 10.47 -9.46 -29.33
CA ALA A 64 10.13 -8.26 -28.61
C ALA A 64 8.61 -8.17 -28.77
N GLU A 65 7.88 -8.37 -27.68
CA GLU A 65 6.47 -8.01 -27.68
C GLU A 65 6.41 -6.59 -28.20
N PRO A 66 5.61 -6.30 -29.25
CA PRO A 66 5.44 -4.93 -29.67
C PRO A 66 4.99 -4.17 -28.43
N GLY A 67 5.82 -3.22 -27.99
CA GLY A 67 5.45 -2.31 -26.91
C GLY A 67 4.08 -1.72 -27.22
N PRO A 68 3.27 -1.42 -26.19
CA PRO A 68 1.90 -0.98 -26.38
C PRO A 68 1.88 0.16 -27.39
N ASP A 69 1.14 -0.05 -28.47
CA ASP A 69 1.01 0.88 -29.57
C ASP A 69 0.61 2.26 -28.99
N PRO A 70 1.44 3.32 -29.13
CA PRO A 70 1.15 4.62 -28.55
C PRO A 70 -0.07 5.30 -29.18
N SER A 71 -0.71 4.65 -30.16
CA SER A 71 -1.98 5.05 -30.78
C SER A 71 -3.22 4.32 -30.22
N ALA A 72 -3.05 3.33 -29.34
CA ALA A 72 -4.16 2.77 -28.59
C ALA A 72 -4.57 3.76 -27.49
N GLY A 73 -5.72 4.42 -27.64
CA GLY A 73 -6.30 5.21 -26.57
C GLY A 73 -6.43 4.40 -25.27
N LEU A 74 -6.49 5.09 -24.12
CA LEU A 74 -6.61 4.43 -22.81
C LEU A 74 -7.69 3.33 -22.88
N PRO A 75 -7.41 2.09 -22.41
CA PRO A 75 -8.38 1.01 -22.44
C PRO A 75 -9.71 1.45 -21.82
N GLU A 76 -10.81 1.21 -22.54
CA GLU A 76 -12.14 1.56 -22.07
C GLU A 76 -12.62 0.52 -21.07
N LEU A 77 -12.86 0.96 -19.83
CA LEU A 77 -13.43 0.13 -18.79
C LEU A 77 -14.90 0.48 -18.63
N ARG A 78 -15.72 -0.47 -19.04
CA ARG A 78 -17.18 -0.43 -18.92
C ARG A 78 -17.56 -1.04 -17.59
N LEU A 79 -18.13 -0.25 -16.69
CA LEU A 79 -18.55 -0.72 -15.36
C LEU A 79 -20.04 -0.48 -15.16
N SER A 80 -20.72 -1.50 -14.64
CA SER A 80 -21.99 -1.32 -13.94
C SER A 80 -21.75 -0.94 -12.49
N LEU A 81 -22.77 -0.49 -11.77
CA LEU A 81 -22.71 -0.21 -10.34
C LEU A 81 -22.21 -1.43 -9.57
N ARG A 82 -22.70 -2.62 -9.94
CA ARG A 82 -22.30 -3.87 -9.29
C ARG A 82 -20.84 -4.18 -9.52
N ASP A 83 -20.37 -4.01 -10.76
CA ASP A 83 -18.98 -4.27 -11.11
C ASP A 83 -18.04 -3.26 -10.45
N ALA A 84 -18.45 -1.99 -10.35
CA ALA A 84 -17.69 -0.95 -9.65
C ALA A 84 -17.54 -1.29 -8.16
N ILE A 85 -18.63 -1.71 -7.50
CA ILE A 85 -18.60 -2.13 -6.10
C ILE A 85 -17.70 -3.36 -5.91
N GLN A 86 -17.83 -4.37 -6.79
CA GLN A 86 -17.01 -5.58 -6.70
C GLN A 86 -15.52 -5.27 -6.92
N ALA A 87 -15.21 -4.50 -7.96
CA ALA A 87 -13.86 -4.06 -8.25
C ALA A 87 -13.24 -3.26 -7.08
N ALA A 88 -14.04 -2.47 -6.37
CA ALA A 88 -13.58 -1.75 -5.20
C ALA A 88 -13.25 -2.68 -4.03
N VAL A 89 -14.08 -3.69 -3.76
CA VAL A 89 -13.79 -4.67 -2.69
C VAL A 89 -12.50 -5.44 -2.96
N ASP A 90 -12.21 -5.70 -4.23
CA ASP A 90 -11.05 -6.49 -4.64
C ASP A 90 -9.76 -5.65 -4.69
N ASN A 91 -9.84 -4.39 -5.13
CA ASN A 91 -8.67 -3.55 -5.38
C ASN A 91 -8.41 -2.44 -4.35
N ASN A 92 -9.41 -2.03 -3.57
CA ASN A 92 -9.29 -0.87 -2.69
C ASN A 92 -8.20 -1.12 -1.59
N PRO A 93 -7.19 -0.23 -1.48
CA PRO A 93 -6.12 -0.37 -0.50
C PRO A 93 -6.58 -0.39 0.97
N THR A 94 -7.64 0.34 1.31
CA THR A 94 -8.19 0.38 2.66
C THR A 94 -8.81 -0.97 3.03
N VAL A 95 -9.56 -1.60 2.12
CA VAL A 95 -10.12 -2.95 2.35
C VAL A 95 -9.00 -3.97 2.53
N ARG A 96 -7.92 -3.87 1.73
CA ARG A 96 -6.75 -4.73 1.88
C ARG A 96 -6.04 -4.53 3.20
N LEU A 97 -5.85 -3.27 3.63
CA LEU A 97 -5.22 -2.95 4.91
C LEU A 97 -5.96 -3.60 6.09
N PHE A 98 -7.29 -3.47 6.15
CA PHE A 98 -8.08 -4.08 7.23
C PHE A 98 -8.07 -5.61 7.17
N ARG A 99 -7.96 -6.21 5.98
CA ARG A 99 -7.74 -7.66 5.84
C ARG A 99 -6.40 -8.10 6.43
N GLU A 100 -5.33 -7.32 6.24
CA GLU A 100 -4.03 -7.59 6.85
C GLU A 100 -4.07 -7.41 8.39
N GLN A 101 -4.83 -6.45 8.91
CA GLN A 101 -5.02 -6.29 10.36
C GLN A 101 -5.69 -7.52 11.01
N VAL A 102 -6.59 -8.20 10.31
CA VAL A 102 -7.13 -9.49 10.76
C VAL A 102 -6.04 -10.55 10.86
N LEU A 103 -5.14 -10.62 9.87
CA LEU A 103 -4.01 -11.56 9.90
C LEU A 103 -3.01 -11.23 11.02
N GLU A 104 -2.75 -9.95 11.27
CA GLU A 104 -1.93 -9.49 12.40
C GLU A 104 -2.56 -9.91 13.74
N ALA A 105 -3.85 -9.64 13.94
CA ALA A 105 -4.58 -10.02 15.15
C ALA A 105 -4.54 -11.54 15.37
N ARG A 106 -4.67 -12.33 14.30
CA ARG A 106 -4.52 -13.79 14.34
C ARG A 106 -3.10 -14.20 14.75
N GLY A 107 -2.07 -13.56 14.21
CA GLY A 107 -0.68 -13.78 14.61
C GLY A 107 -0.42 -13.52 16.11
N VAL A 108 -1.04 -12.48 16.66
CA VAL A 108 -1.00 -12.19 18.11
C VAL A 108 -1.73 -13.28 18.91
N ALA A 109 -2.90 -13.73 18.46
CA ALA A 109 -3.64 -14.81 19.11
C ALA A 109 -2.86 -16.13 19.09
N ASP A 110 -2.20 -16.45 17.98
CA ASP A 110 -1.36 -17.64 17.84
C ASP A 110 -0.09 -17.56 18.68
N THR A 111 0.54 -16.39 18.78
CA THR A 111 1.68 -16.16 19.69
C THR A 111 1.28 -16.40 21.15
N ASN A 112 0.12 -15.88 21.56
CA ASN A 112 -0.41 -16.09 22.91
C ASN A 112 -0.83 -17.54 23.14
N ARG A 113 -1.30 -18.24 22.11
CA ARG A 113 -1.54 -19.69 22.16
C ARG A 113 -0.23 -20.47 22.29
N GLY A 114 0.81 -20.06 21.59
CA GLY A 114 2.15 -20.63 21.66
C GLY A 114 2.76 -20.56 23.07
N ALA A 115 2.45 -19.51 23.84
CA ALA A 115 2.86 -19.40 25.23
C ALA A 115 2.23 -20.46 26.17
N LEU A 116 1.14 -21.12 25.75
CA LEU A 116 0.52 -22.25 26.46
C LEU A 116 1.14 -23.60 26.06
N LEU A 117 1.92 -23.64 24.99
CA LEU A 117 2.58 -24.84 24.50
C LEU A 117 3.97 -25.01 25.17
N PRO A 118 4.52 -26.23 25.21
CA PRO A 118 5.90 -26.42 25.63
C PRO A 118 6.86 -25.65 24.73
N ASN A 119 7.74 -24.87 25.34
CA ASN A 119 8.82 -24.16 24.64
C ASN A 119 10.08 -25.03 24.64
N VAL A 120 10.64 -25.27 23.46
CA VAL A 120 11.91 -25.98 23.28
C VAL A 120 12.95 -24.96 22.84
N SER A 121 14.05 -24.85 23.57
CA SER A 121 15.19 -24.04 23.19
C SER A 121 16.48 -24.86 23.21
N ALA A 122 17.36 -24.60 22.27
CA ALA A 122 18.70 -25.19 22.22
C ALA A 122 19.71 -24.05 22.16
N THR A 123 20.70 -24.09 23.03
CA THR A 123 21.79 -23.13 23.06
C THR A 123 23.10 -23.86 22.80
N LEU A 124 23.84 -23.38 21.80
CA LEU A 124 25.18 -23.84 21.46
C LEU A 124 26.10 -22.64 21.67
N SER A 125 27.11 -22.81 22.53
CA SER A 125 28.08 -21.75 22.81
C SER A 125 29.50 -22.31 22.80
N GLY A 126 30.40 -21.56 22.19
CA GLY A 126 31.83 -21.84 22.16
C GLY A 126 32.57 -20.60 22.63
N THR A 127 33.19 -20.65 23.80
CA THR A 127 33.96 -19.52 24.35
C THR A 127 35.40 -19.94 24.54
N ARG A 128 36.35 -19.13 24.07
CA ARG A 128 37.77 -19.29 24.40
C ARG A 128 38.05 -18.56 25.71
N ARG A 129 38.43 -19.29 26.76
CA ARG A 129 38.70 -18.73 28.09
C ARG A 129 40.17 -18.87 28.44
N THR A 130 40.72 -17.81 28.99
CA THR A 130 42.00 -17.79 29.70
C THR A 130 41.70 -17.57 31.17
N LEU A 131 42.12 -18.48 32.04
CA LEU A 131 41.93 -18.31 33.48
C LEU A 131 43.24 -17.83 34.10
N PHE A 132 43.16 -16.71 34.81
CA PHE A 132 44.25 -16.24 35.66
C PHE A 132 44.14 -16.93 37.03
N GLY A 133 45.18 -17.65 37.45
CA GLY A 133 45.20 -18.39 38.72
C GLY A 133 44.93 -17.52 39.96
N GLY A 134 45.26 -16.24 39.91
CA GLY A 134 44.97 -15.27 40.97
C GLY A 134 43.48 -14.95 41.18
N THR A 135 42.61 -15.27 40.21
CA THR A 135 41.16 -14.99 40.29
C THR A 135 40.39 -16.01 41.15
N PHE A 136 40.99 -17.16 41.47
CA PHE A 136 40.34 -18.24 42.25
C PHE A 136 40.96 -18.46 43.65
N GLY A 137 41.79 -17.53 44.14
CA GLY A 137 42.38 -17.60 45.48
C GLY A 137 43.40 -18.73 45.68
N THR A 138 43.76 -19.46 44.62
CA THR A 138 44.82 -20.47 44.67
C THR A 138 46.18 -19.81 44.46
N ALA A 139 47.12 -20.02 45.38
CA ALA A 139 48.47 -19.46 45.28
C ALA A 139 49.20 -20.01 44.04
N GLY A 140 49.38 -19.16 43.03
CA GLY A 140 50.18 -19.43 41.85
C GLY A 140 49.81 -18.53 40.67
N ASP A 141 50.78 -17.75 40.18
CA ASP A 141 50.69 -16.87 38.99
C ASP A 141 50.66 -17.68 37.67
N ALA A 142 49.92 -18.78 37.63
CA ALA A 142 49.77 -19.59 36.44
C ALA A 142 48.63 -19.05 35.58
N VAL A 143 48.99 -18.38 34.47
CA VAL A 143 48.05 -18.11 33.37
C VAL A 143 47.77 -19.44 32.68
N ARG A 144 46.61 -20.04 32.93
CA ARG A 144 46.19 -21.23 32.19
C ARG A 144 45.67 -20.74 30.84
N GLY A 145 46.46 -21.03 29.80
CA GLY A 145 46.32 -20.51 28.43
C GLY A 145 44.94 -20.75 27.80
N PRO A 146 44.69 -20.19 26.60
CA PRO A 146 43.35 -20.18 26.01
C PRO A 146 42.88 -21.61 25.72
N PHE A 147 41.88 -22.07 26.48
CA PHE A 147 41.18 -23.32 26.19
C PHE A 147 39.78 -23.00 25.67
N ASN A 148 39.31 -23.84 24.74
CA ASN A 148 37.97 -23.70 24.19
C ASN A 148 36.99 -24.41 25.12
N VAL A 149 35.95 -23.70 25.54
CA VAL A 149 34.82 -24.24 26.29
C VAL A 149 33.63 -24.30 25.35
N PHE A 150 33.12 -25.50 25.11
CA PHE A 150 31.88 -25.72 24.36
C PHE A 150 30.79 -26.11 25.36
N ASP A 151 29.67 -25.37 25.35
CA ASP A 151 28.47 -25.67 26.14
C ASP A 151 27.29 -25.80 25.18
N ASN A 152 26.71 -27.00 25.15
CA ASN A 152 25.56 -27.37 24.36
C ASN A 152 24.45 -27.81 25.31
N ARG A 153 23.30 -27.14 25.27
CA ARG A 153 22.21 -27.40 26.20
C ARG A 153 20.86 -27.25 25.52
N GLY A 154 20.02 -28.26 25.68
CA GLY A 154 18.60 -28.22 25.33
C GLY A 154 17.76 -28.00 26.59
N ILE A 155 16.79 -27.10 26.53
CA ILE A 155 15.85 -26.81 27.62
C ILE A 155 14.44 -26.96 27.06
N LEU A 156 13.64 -27.78 27.74
CA LEU A 156 12.20 -27.92 27.52
C LEU A 156 11.48 -27.32 28.72
N THR A 157 10.68 -26.28 28.48
CA THR A 157 9.90 -25.62 29.52
C THR A 157 8.42 -25.66 29.15
N GLN A 158 7.59 -26.24 30.02
CA GLN A 158 6.14 -26.30 29.82
C GLN A 158 5.42 -25.69 31.02
N ASN A 159 4.45 -24.82 30.75
CA ASN A 159 3.56 -24.32 31.79
C ASN A 159 2.41 -25.32 31.98
N LEU A 160 2.28 -25.91 33.17
CA LEU A 160 1.23 -26.90 33.45
C LEU A 160 -0.14 -26.24 33.63
N PHE A 161 -0.20 -25.05 34.24
CA PHE A 161 -1.43 -24.28 34.39
C PHE A 161 -1.13 -22.81 34.70
N SER A 162 -1.73 -21.90 33.93
CA SER A 162 -1.69 -20.47 34.25
C SER A 162 -2.96 -19.77 33.77
N LEU A 163 -3.77 -19.30 34.72
CA LEU A 163 -4.97 -18.53 34.42
C LEU A 163 -4.64 -17.26 33.61
N SER A 164 -3.54 -16.58 33.94
CA SER A 164 -3.12 -15.36 33.25
C SER A 164 -2.84 -15.59 31.76
N LEU A 165 -2.21 -16.70 31.39
CA LEU A 165 -1.96 -17.03 29.97
C LEU A 165 -3.24 -17.40 29.23
N ILE A 166 -4.14 -18.14 29.88
CA ILE A 166 -5.45 -18.48 29.31
C ILE A 166 -6.27 -17.22 29.03
N GLN A 167 -6.30 -16.29 29.98
CA GLN A 167 -7.02 -15.02 29.81
C GLN A 167 -6.40 -14.14 28.73
N ARG A 168 -5.06 -14.11 28.59
CA ARG A 168 -4.39 -13.41 27.49
C ARG A 168 -4.76 -13.99 26.13
N TRP A 169 -4.77 -15.32 25.98
CA TRP A 169 -5.19 -15.96 24.74
C TRP A 169 -6.66 -15.68 24.42
N ARG A 170 -7.57 -15.75 25.41
CA ARG A 170 -8.98 -15.39 25.21
C ARG A 170 -9.15 -13.94 24.79
N ALA A 171 -8.46 -13.01 25.45
CA ALA A 171 -8.49 -11.60 25.08
C ALA A 171 -7.96 -11.37 23.66
N ALA A 172 -6.87 -12.03 23.27
CA ALA A 172 -6.34 -11.95 21.91
C ALA A 172 -7.29 -12.55 20.88
N ARG A 173 -8.01 -13.62 21.22
CA ARG A 173 -9.05 -14.19 20.35
C ARG A 173 -10.23 -13.24 20.15
N SER A 174 -10.70 -12.57 21.21
CA SER A 174 -11.69 -11.50 21.07
C SER A 174 -11.16 -10.34 20.24
N GLY A 175 -9.86 -10.04 20.30
CA GLY A 175 -9.21 -9.06 19.41
C GLY A 175 -9.28 -9.44 17.93
N VAL A 176 -9.19 -10.74 17.59
CA VAL A 176 -9.40 -11.23 16.21
C VAL A 176 -10.83 -10.98 15.74
N GLU A 177 -11.81 -11.28 16.60
CA GLU A 177 -13.23 -11.06 16.29
C GLU A 177 -13.52 -9.58 16.03
N VAL A 178 -12.97 -8.67 16.86
CA VAL A 178 -13.07 -7.23 16.64
C VAL A 178 -12.45 -6.82 15.29
N ALA A 179 -11.24 -7.30 14.98
CA ALA A 179 -10.59 -6.99 13.71
C ALA A 179 -11.39 -7.51 12.50
N GLU A 180 -12.05 -8.67 12.62
CA GLU A 180 -12.92 -9.22 11.58
C GLU A 180 -14.17 -8.36 11.36
N LEU A 181 -14.80 -7.89 12.45
CA LEU A 181 -15.94 -6.98 12.38
C LEU A 181 -15.55 -5.63 11.79
N ASP A 182 -14.40 -5.08 12.16
CA ASP A 182 -13.87 -3.84 11.60
C ASP A 182 -13.59 -4.00 10.10
N SER A 183 -12.97 -5.10 9.68
CA SER A 183 -12.73 -5.38 8.25
C SER A 183 -14.03 -5.48 7.45
N GLU A 184 -15.06 -6.10 8.00
CA GLU A 184 -16.36 -6.20 7.33
C GLU A 184 -17.10 -4.85 7.31
N ALA A 185 -16.96 -4.04 8.37
CA ALA A 185 -17.50 -2.68 8.42
C ALA A 185 -16.84 -1.78 7.36
N THR A 186 -15.51 -1.78 7.27
CA THR A 186 -14.75 -1.03 6.26
C THR A 186 -15.11 -1.46 4.83
N LYS A 187 -15.31 -2.76 4.61
CA LYS A 187 -15.78 -3.28 3.32
C LYS A 187 -17.15 -2.70 2.96
N ARG A 188 -18.12 -2.71 3.88
CA ARG A 188 -19.46 -2.14 3.65
C ARG A 188 -19.43 -0.63 3.44
N ASP A 189 -18.61 0.09 4.20
CA ASP A 189 -18.42 1.53 4.03
C ASP A 189 -17.83 1.88 2.66
N THR A 190 -16.86 1.08 2.20
CA THR A 190 -16.27 1.20 0.86
C THR A 190 -17.32 0.95 -0.22
N MET A 191 -18.13 -0.11 -0.09
CA MET A 191 -19.22 -0.42 -1.02
C MET A 191 -20.23 0.74 -1.10
N ALA A 192 -20.63 1.31 0.04
CA ALA A 192 -21.57 2.42 0.10
C ALA A 192 -20.99 3.69 -0.53
N THR A 193 -19.73 4.02 -0.23
CA THR A 193 -19.02 5.18 -0.78
C THR A 193 -18.90 5.07 -2.30
N VAL A 194 -18.51 3.91 -2.83
CA VAL A 194 -18.40 3.68 -4.28
C VAL A 194 -19.76 3.74 -4.95
N GLY A 195 -20.80 3.19 -4.31
CA GLY A 195 -22.16 3.30 -4.83
C GLY A 195 -22.66 4.75 -4.93
N LEU A 196 -22.37 5.58 -3.92
CA LEU A 196 -22.68 7.01 -3.94
C LEU A 196 -21.93 7.72 -5.09
N LEU A 197 -20.62 7.52 -5.19
CA LEU A 197 -19.80 8.14 -6.22
C LEU A 197 -20.22 7.73 -7.64
N TYR A 198 -20.66 6.49 -7.82
CA TYR A 198 -21.19 6.01 -9.09
C TYR A 198 -22.48 6.75 -9.49
N VAL A 199 -23.41 6.92 -8.56
CA VAL A 199 -24.64 7.70 -8.80
C VAL A 199 -24.33 9.18 -9.04
N GLU A 200 -23.35 9.75 -8.34
CA GLU A 200 -22.89 11.11 -8.60
C GLU A 200 -22.32 11.28 -10.01
N ALA A 201 -21.55 10.29 -10.49
CA ALA A 201 -21.03 10.28 -11.85
C ALA A 201 -22.14 10.16 -12.90
N LEU A 202 -23.14 9.27 -12.68
CA LEU A 202 -24.32 9.18 -13.53
C LEU A 202 -25.12 10.49 -13.57
N ARG A 203 -25.25 11.18 -12.43
CA ARG A 203 -25.91 12.48 -12.36
C ARG A 203 -25.13 13.54 -13.15
N ALA A 204 -23.81 13.55 -13.05
CA ALA A 204 -22.97 14.46 -13.82
C ALA A 204 -23.08 14.20 -15.33
N GLU A 205 -23.19 12.94 -15.74
CA GLU A 205 -23.41 12.56 -17.14
C GLU A 205 -24.76 13.06 -17.66
N ALA A 206 -25.83 12.86 -16.89
CA ALA A 206 -27.15 13.42 -17.22
C ALA A 206 -27.13 14.97 -17.29
N ALA A 207 -26.33 15.63 -16.45
CA ALA A 207 -26.16 17.09 -16.50
C ALA A 207 -25.44 17.56 -17.76
N VAL A 208 -24.45 16.80 -18.26
CA VAL A 208 -23.81 17.07 -19.56
C VAL A 208 -24.83 16.94 -20.69
N GLN A 209 -25.61 15.85 -20.72
CA GLN A 209 -26.64 15.65 -21.74
C GLN A 209 -27.68 16.78 -21.74
N ALA A 210 -28.09 17.26 -20.56
CA ALA A 210 -29.00 18.40 -20.44
C ALA A 210 -28.36 19.71 -20.95
N ALA A 211 -27.08 19.95 -20.67
CA ALA A 211 -26.36 21.11 -21.17
C ALA A 211 -26.19 21.08 -22.70
N GLU A 212 -25.93 19.92 -23.28
CA GLU A 212 -25.87 19.72 -24.74
C GLU A 212 -27.22 20.01 -25.40
N ALA A 213 -28.32 19.51 -24.82
CA ALA A 213 -29.67 19.79 -25.32
C ALA A 213 -29.99 21.31 -25.27
N ASN A 214 -29.62 21.99 -24.18
CA ASN A 214 -29.79 23.43 -24.05
C ASN A 214 -28.94 24.22 -25.04
N LEU A 215 -27.71 23.77 -25.31
CA LEU A 215 -26.85 24.36 -26.33
C LEU A 215 -27.51 24.25 -27.71
N GLY A 216 -28.00 23.06 -28.07
CA GLY A 216 -28.73 22.82 -29.32
C GLY A 216 -29.97 23.70 -29.46
N LEU A 217 -30.74 23.88 -28.39
CA LEU A 217 -31.88 24.80 -28.38
C LEU A 217 -31.46 26.25 -28.63
N ASN A 218 -30.42 26.73 -27.94
CA ASN A 218 -29.96 28.11 -28.08
C ASN A 218 -29.33 28.40 -29.45
N GLN A 219 -28.71 27.39 -30.09
CA GLN A 219 -28.28 27.50 -31.49
C GLN A 219 -29.47 27.74 -32.44
N GLN A 220 -30.59 27.03 -32.22
CA GLN A 220 -31.81 27.25 -33.00
C GLN A 220 -32.43 28.63 -32.74
N LEU A 221 -32.42 29.10 -31.48
CA LEU A 221 -32.91 30.44 -31.13
C LEU A 221 -32.06 31.56 -31.74
N LEU A 222 -30.73 31.39 -31.77
CA LEU A 222 -29.83 32.32 -32.45
C LEU A 222 -30.15 32.38 -33.95
N LYS A 223 -30.31 31.22 -34.60
CA LYS A 223 -30.70 31.16 -36.02
C LYS A 223 -32.03 31.86 -36.28
N LEU A 224 -33.04 31.60 -35.44
CA LEU A 224 -34.34 32.28 -35.53
C LEU A 224 -34.22 33.80 -35.38
N ALA A 225 -33.38 34.29 -34.47
CA ALA A 225 -33.14 35.73 -34.29
C ALA A 225 -32.46 36.35 -35.52
N GLN A 226 -31.48 35.65 -36.11
CA GLN A 226 -30.81 36.07 -37.35
C GLN A 226 -31.79 36.13 -38.53
N ASP A 227 -32.64 35.11 -38.68
CA ASP A 227 -33.66 35.05 -39.73
C ASP A 227 -34.67 36.21 -39.59
N ARG A 228 -35.18 36.46 -38.37
CA ARG A 228 -36.08 37.58 -38.09
C ARG A 228 -35.45 38.94 -38.34
N LYS A 229 -34.16 39.12 -38.00
CA LYS A 229 -33.42 40.34 -38.30
C LYS A 229 -33.33 40.56 -39.82
N SER A 230 -33.04 39.50 -40.58
CA SER A 230 -32.95 39.57 -42.05
C SER A 230 -34.30 39.93 -42.71
N ALA A 231 -35.41 39.51 -42.10
CA ALA A 231 -36.77 39.87 -42.49
C ALA A 231 -37.23 41.25 -41.98
N GLY A 232 -36.39 41.98 -41.23
CA GLY A 232 -36.73 43.29 -40.65
C GLY A 232 -37.66 43.24 -39.42
N LEU A 233 -37.88 42.06 -38.85
CA LEU A 233 -38.79 41.82 -37.71
C LEU A 233 -38.09 41.82 -36.34
N ALA A 234 -36.75 41.88 -36.30
CA ALA A 234 -35.96 41.91 -35.08
C ALA A 234 -34.75 42.85 -35.21
N THR A 235 -34.20 43.27 -34.08
CA THR A 235 -33.07 44.21 -34.04
C THR A 235 -31.72 43.49 -33.99
N ALA A 236 -30.63 44.21 -34.27
CA ALA A 236 -29.28 43.69 -34.05
C ALA A 236 -29.01 43.34 -32.58
N LEU A 237 -29.64 44.06 -31.64
CA LEU A 237 -29.54 43.79 -30.21
C LEU A 237 -30.12 42.42 -29.84
N ASP A 238 -31.21 42.00 -30.48
CA ASP A 238 -31.83 40.69 -30.22
C ASP A 238 -30.92 39.54 -30.65
N VAL A 239 -30.22 39.70 -31.79
CA VAL A 239 -29.20 38.74 -32.24
C VAL A 239 -28.02 38.71 -31.27
N THR A 240 -27.52 39.87 -30.83
CA THR A 240 -26.42 39.93 -29.86
C THR A 240 -26.79 39.28 -28.52
N ARG A 241 -28.03 39.48 -28.03
CA ARG A 241 -28.53 38.81 -26.82
C ARG A 241 -28.59 37.30 -26.99
N ALA A 242 -29.07 36.81 -28.13
CA ALA A 242 -29.08 35.37 -28.42
C ALA A 242 -27.67 34.79 -28.52
N GLN A 243 -26.70 35.54 -29.08
CA GLN A 243 -25.29 35.12 -29.13
C GLN A 243 -24.69 35.02 -27.73
N VAL A 244 -24.91 36.03 -26.87
CA VAL A 244 -24.44 35.99 -25.47
C VAL A 244 -25.05 34.80 -24.72
N GLN A 245 -26.33 34.51 -24.95
CA GLN A 245 -26.97 33.35 -24.33
C GLN A 245 -26.36 32.03 -24.81
N LEU A 246 -26.06 31.90 -26.10
CA LEU A 246 -25.38 30.72 -26.65
C LEU A 246 -24.00 30.52 -26.01
N GLU A 247 -23.20 31.59 -25.88
CA GLU A 247 -21.89 31.50 -25.23
C GLU A 247 -21.99 31.14 -23.75
N ASN A 248 -23.00 31.65 -23.03
CA ASN A 248 -23.27 31.26 -21.64
C ASN A 248 -23.59 29.77 -21.52
N GLU A 249 -24.39 29.20 -22.45
CA GLU A 249 -24.66 27.77 -22.45
C GLU A 249 -23.43 26.93 -22.82
N ASN A 250 -22.57 27.43 -23.71
CA ASN A 250 -21.31 26.78 -24.04
C ASN A 250 -20.37 26.70 -22.83
N GLN A 251 -20.29 27.79 -22.05
CA GLN A 251 -19.57 27.79 -20.77
C GLN A 251 -20.15 26.79 -19.77
N ARG A 252 -21.48 26.68 -19.68
CA ARG A 252 -22.15 25.71 -18.82
C ARG A 252 -21.87 24.26 -19.22
N LEU A 253 -21.84 23.98 -20.53
CA LEU A 253 -21.46 22.66 -21.03
C LEU A 253 -20.02 22.30 -20.63
N LEU A 254 -19.07 23.23 -20.80
CA LEU A 254 -17.68 23.00 -20.40
C LEU A 254 -17.55 22.74 -18.90
N VAL A 255 -18.28 23.47 -18.05
CA VAL A 255 -18.31 23.21 -16.60
C VAL A 255 -18.89 21.83 -16.30
N ALA A 256 -20.01 21.46 -16.93
CA ALA A 256 -20.64 20.15 -16.73
C ALA A 256 -19.71 19.00 -17.14
N GLN A 257 -18.99 19.12 -18.26
CA GLN A 257 -18.02 18.13 -18.72
C GLN A 257 -16.85 17.97 -17.73
N ASN A 258 -16.32 19.08 -17.21
CA ASN A 258 -15.27 19.04 -16.20
C ASN A 258 -15.75 18.37 -14.89
N GLU A 259 -16.98 18.63 -14.47
CA GLU A 259 -17.57 17.98 -13.29
C GLU A 259 -17.79 16.47 -13.51
N LEU A 260 -18.18 16.05 -14.72
CA LEU A 260 -18.26 14.63 -15.07
C LEU A 260 -16.89 13.95 -14.98
N GLU A 261 -15.85 14.55 -15.56
CA GLU A 261 -14.49 13.99 -15.50
C GLU A 261 -13.97 13.93 -14.06
N ARG A 262 -14.25 14.94 -13.23
CA ARG A 262 -13.95 14.91 -11.79
C ARG A 262 -14.68 13.78 -11.08
N ALA A 263 -15.97 13.57 -11.36
CA ALA A 263 -16.75 12.49 -10.76
C ALA A 263 -16.18 11.11 -11.15
N LYS A 264 -15.79 10.91 -12.41
CA LYS A 264 -15.12 9.68 -12.87
C LYS A 264 -13.78 9.44 -12.18
N LEU A 265 -12.95 10.48 -12.04
CA LEU A 265 -11.66 10.37 -11.33
C LEU A 265 -11.84 10.06 -9.84
N ASN A 266 -12.84 10.65 -9.19
CA ASN A 266 -13.18 10.35 -7.80
C ASN A 266 -13.61 8.88 -7.63
N LEU A 267 -14.40 8.36 -8.58
CA LEU A 267 -14.82 6.97 -8.61
C LEU A 267 -13.62 6.01 -8.83
N ILE A 268 -12.76 6.30 -9.81
CA ILE A 268 -11.52 5.52 -10.06
C ILE A 268 -10.67 5.43 -8.79
N ARG A 269 -10.45 6.58 -8.12
CA ARG A 269 -9.71 6.65 -6.86
C ARG A 269 -10.35 5.80 -5.75
N ALA A 270 -11.68 5.81 -5.66
CA ALA A 270 -12.40 5.04 -4.65
C ALA A 270 -12.40 3.53 -4.93
N ILE A 271 -12.40 3.12 -6.20
CA ILE A 271 -12.22 1.71 -6.59
C ILE A 271 -10.79 1.24 -6.31
N GLY A 272 -9.81 2.13 -6.44
CA GLY A 272 -8.39 1.81 -6.25
C GLY A 272 -7.73 1.19 -7.47
N ILE A 273 -8.27 1.48 -8.67
CA ILE A 273 -7.65 1.12 -9.96
C ILE A 273 -6.76 2.27 -10.47
N GLY A 274 -5.89 1.96 -11.42
CA GLY A 274 -5.03 2.96 -12.08
C GLY A 274 -5.84 4.02 -12.86
N PHE A 275 -5.23 5.20 -13.04
CA PHE A 275 -5.81 6.31 -13.81
C PHE A 275 -5.60 6.18 -15.32
N ASP A 276 -5.01 5.08 -15.77
CA ASP A 276 -4.68 4.74 -17.16
C ASP A 276 -5.89 4.17 -17.94
N VAL A 277 -7.10 4.42 -17.47
CA VAL A 277 -8.33 3.79 -17.97
C VAL A 277 -9.39 4.84 -18.24
N ARG A 278 -10.06 4.73 -19.39
CA ARG A 278 -11.24 5.56 -19.69
C ARG A 278 -12.49 4.89 -19.15
N LEU A 279 -13.14 5.53 -18.18
CA LEU A 279 -14.36 4.99 -17.57
C LEU A 279 -15.61 5.30 -18.42
N VAL A 280 -16.35 4.25 -18.75
CA VAL A 280 -17.68 4.35 -19.38
C VAL A 280 -18.70 3.71 -18.45
N LEU A 281 -19.67 4.50 -18.01
CA LEU A 281 -20.77 4.04 -17.15
C LEU A 281 -21.79 3.31 -18.04
N THR A 282 -22.20 2.11 -17.64
CA THR A 282 -23.10 1.27 -18.46
C THR A 282 -24.55 1.32 -18.01
N ASP A 283 -24.81 1.80 -16.79
CA ASP A 283 -26.17 1.92 -16.28
C ASP A 283 -26.78 3.26 -16.64
N GLU A 284 -28.08 3.25 -16.90
CA GLU A 284 -28.86 4.48 -16.98
C GLU A 284 -29.37 4.87 -15.59
N LEU A 285 -29.40 6.17 -15.29
CA LEU A 285 -30.00 6.69 -14.06
C LEU A 285 -31.52 6.47 -14.10
N LYS A 286 -31.98 5.35 -13.55
CA LYS A 286 -33.41 5.07 -13.34
C LYS A 286 -33.81 5.46 -11.93
N LEU A 287 -34.77 6.38 -11.79
CA LEU A 287 -35.40 6.66 -10.50
C LEU A 287 -36.17 5.42 -10.05
N ALA A 288 -35.56 4.59 -9.21
CA ALA A 288 -36.27 3.54 -8.50
C ALA A 288 -37.09 4.18 -7.37
N GLU A 289 -38.40 3.93 -7.32
CA GLU A 289 -39.22 4.28 -6.17
C GLU A 289 -38.78 3.45 -4.96
N VAL A 290 -37.95 4.03 -4.09
CA VAL A 290 -37.62 3.43 -2.80
C VAL A 290 -38.83 3.60 -1.87
N LYS A 291 -39.48 2.49 -1.49
CA LYS A 291 -40.52 2.51 -0.46
C LYS A 291 -39.97 3.17 0.81
N ARG A 292 -40.56 4.30 1.23
CA ARG A 292 -40.20 4.97 2.48
C ARG A 292 -40.52 4.02 3.65
N GLN A 293 -39.48 3.59 4.37
CA GLN A 293 -39.65 2.83 5.60
C GLN A 293 -40.02 3.76 6.75
N SER A 294 -40.82 3.27 7.71
CA SER A 294 -41.09 4.05 8.92
C SER A 294 -39.80 4.18 9.76
N PRO A 295 -39.63 5.25 10.56
CA PRO A 295 -38.43 5.44 11.38
C PRO A 295 -38.14 4.26 12.34
N GLN A 296 -39.19 3.57 12.80
CA GLN A 296 -39.08 2.44 13.74
C GLN A 296 -38.57 1.18 13.03
N GLU A 297 -39.06 0.90 11.82
CA GLU A 297 -38.58 -0.21 11.00
C GLU A 297 -37.12 0.01 10.56
N ALA A 298 -36.76 1.25 10.19
CA ALA A 298 -35.39 1.60 9.85
C ALA A 298 -34.43 1.39 11.04
N LEU A 299 -34.85 1.74 12.26
CA LEU A 299 -34.07 1.53 13.48
C LEU A 299 -33.89 0.05 13.82
N ALA A 300 -34.92 -0.76 13.64
CA ALA A 300 -34.86 -2.20 13.86
C ALA A 300 -33.90 -2.87 12.86
N VAL A 301 -34.02 -2.55 11.57
CA VAL A 301 -33.13 -3.06 10.52
C VAL A 301 -31.69 -2.60 10.74
N ALA A 302 -31.47 -1.33 11.12
CA ALA A 302 -30.15 -0.79 11.39
C ALA A 302 -29.46 -1.48 12.58
N ARG A 303 -30.20 -1.84 13.64
CA ARG A 303 -29.64 -2.58 14.78
C ARG A 303 -29.21 -4.00 14.42
N VAL A 304 -29.96 -4.68 13.56
CA VAL A 304 -29.64 -6.03 13.09
C VAL A 304 -28.45 -6.03 12.12
N ASN A 305 -28.33 -4.99 11.30
CA ASN A 305 -27.28 -4.89 10.28
C ASN A 305 -26.00 -4.20 10.76
N ARG A 306 -25.99 -3.60 11.95
CA ARG A 306 -24.76 -3.10 12.57
C ARG A 306 -23.93 -4.30 13.01
N ALA A 307 -22.66 -4.33 12.59
CA ALA A 307 -21.69 -5.26 13.16
C ALA A 307 -21.67 -5.05 14.69
N SER A 308 -22.07 -6.09 15.43
CA SER A 308 -22.13 -6.16 16.89
C SER A 308 -20.91 -6.87 17.42
#